data_AF-A0A7V4ST21-F1
#
_entry.id   AF-A0A7V4ST21-F1
#
_cell.length_a   1.000
_cell.length_b   1.000
_cell.length_c   1.000
_cell.angle_alpha   90.00
_cell.angle_beta   90.00
_cell.angle_gamma   90.00
#
_symmetry.space_group_name_H-M   'P 1'
#
loop_
_entity.id
_entity.type
_entity.pdbx_description
1 polymer ?
#
loop_
_entity_poly.entity_id
_entity_poly.type
_entity_poly.pdbx_seq_one_letter_code
_entity_poly.pdbx_strand_id
1 'polypeptide(L)'
;MALQDPDDLKTQAEFDRHMMAARVYRNRGDYAKAGEEIQQALRLRPADLDAREFAADIIFAHGDIKKAAEHYKSILEADPSRGSAEEKYAKAILQIAEAERQKKLLREMIEQPEKTKTQPRSAVLAALVSIAPGFGQIYCAQYVKGMITFAAWSLSWLLCLAFIGPPDQRLSVPTLFFGCLATSIHLYALVDAVSQAERTRSSNRNLTEP
;
A
#
# COMPACT_ATOMS: atom_id res chain seq x y z
N MET A 1 -45.13 19.49 -31.26
CA MET A 1 -43.71 19.88 -31.18
C MET A 1 -43.69 21.29 -30.63
N ALA A 2 -43.61 21.43 -29.30
CA ALA A 2 -43.63 22.74 -28.66
C ALA A 2 -42.33 23.47 -29.04
N LEU A 3 -42.46 24.65 -29.63
CA LEU A 3 -41.34 25.53 -29.93
C LEU A 3 -40.67 25.88 -28.59
N GLN A 4 -39.44 25.38 -28.36
CA GLN A 4 -38.62 25.86 -27.26
C GLN A 4 -38.37 27.36 -27.46
N ASP A 5 -38.60 28.14 -26.40
CA ASP A 5 -38.44 29.60 -26.42
C ASP A 5 -36.99 29.94 -26.84
N PRO A 6 -36.74 30.88 -27.77
CA PRO A 6 -35.39 31.23 -28.21
C PRO A 6 -34.46 31.67 -27.06
N ASP A 7 -35.02 32.15 -25.96
CA ASP A 7 -34.28 32.56 -24.76
C ASP A 7 -33.80 31.36 -23.93
N ASP A 8 -34.59 30.29 -23.86
CA ASP A 8 -34.21 29.01 -23.22
C ASP A 8 -33.07 28.32 -23.98
N LEU A 9 -33.11 28.39 -25.32
CA LEU A 9 -32.06 27.85 -26.20
C LEU A 9 -30.72 28.57 -25.99
N LYS A 10 -30.73 29.89 -25.85
CA LYS A 10 -29.52 30.66 -25.53
C LYS A 10 -28.98 30.33 -24.15
N THR A 11 -29.86 30.27 -23.16
CA THR A 11 -29.48 29.92 -21.78
C THR A 11 -28.88 28.52 -21.68
N GLN A 12 -29.44 27.54 -22.41
CA GLN A 12 -28.87 26.19 -22.54
C GLN A 12 -27.48 26.23 -23.19
N ALA A 13 -27.32 26.93 -24.31
CA ALA A 13 -26.04 27.00 -25.01
C ALA A 13 -24.95 27.67 -24.15
N GLU A 14 -25.30 28.70 -23.38
CA GLU A 14 -24.38 29.35 -22.45
C GLU A 14 -24.00 28.42 -21.28
N PHE A 15 -24.97 27.70 -20.72
CA PHE A 15 -24.74 26.70 -19.69
C PHE A 15 -23.78 25.61 -20.19
N ASP A 16 -24.05 25.04 -21.36
CA ASP A 16 -23.22 23.98 -21.96
C ASP A 16 -21.80 24.46 -22.25
N ARG A 17 -21.66 25.72 -22.70
CA ARG A 17 -20.35 26.35 -22.91
C ARG A 17 -19.56 26.44 -21.61
N HIS A 18 -20.18 26.93 -20.53
CA HIS A 18 -19.52 27.03 -19.22
C HIS A 18 -19.20 25.64 -18.64
N MET A 19 -20.09 24.66 -18.79
CA MET A 19 -19.84 23.26 -18.42
C MET A 19 -18.64 22.66 -19.16
N MET A 20 -18.54 22.90 -20.48
CA MET A 20 -17.43 22.42 -21.29
C MET A 20 -16.11 23.11 -20.88
N ALA A 21 -16.13 24.43 -20.67
CA ALA A 21 -14.96 25.17 -20.22
C ALA A 21 -14.45 24.66 -18.86
N ALA A 22 -15.37 24.45 -17.89
CA ALA A 22 -15.05 23.88 -16.60
C ALA A 22 -14.38 22.49 -16.71
N ARG A 23 -14.89 21.63 -17.61
CA ARG A 23 -14.29 20.31 -17.90
C ARG A 23 -12.88 20.42 -18.46
N VAL A 24 -12.66 21.33 -19.41
CA VAL A 24 -11.34 21.56 -20.00
C VAL A 24 -10.34 22.05 -18.95
N TYR A 25 -10.72 23.03 -18.12
CA TYR A 25 -9.84 23.55 -17.08
C TYR A 25 -9.54 22.51 -16.00
N ARG A 26 -10.54 21.73 -15.55
CA ARG A 26 -10.33 20.62 -14.61
C ARG A 26 -9.33 19.60 -15.15
N ASN A 27 -9.47 19.21 -16.42
CA ASN A 27 -8.56 18.25 -17.05
C ASN A 27 -7.13 18.79 -17.21
N ARG A 28 -6.97 20.12 -17.28
CA ARG A 28 -5.65 20.78 -17.27
C ARG A 28 -5.08 20.98 -15.85
N GLY A 29 -5.83 20.63 -14.80
CA GLY A 29 -5.46 20.89 -13.42
C GLY A 29 -5.62 22.35 -12.98
N ASP A 30 -6.22 23.20 -13.80
CA ASP A 30 -6.51 24.61 -13.47
C ASP A 30 -7.83 24.69 -12.71
N TYR A 31 -7.82 24.25 -11.45
CA TYR A 31 -9.02 24.13 -10.62
C TYR A 31 -9.66 25.49 -10.30
N ALA A 32 -8.89 26.57 -10.29
CA ALA A 32 -9.40 27.92 -10.05
C ALA A 32 -10.33 28.35 -11.20
N LYS A 33 -9.85 28.28 -12.44
CA LYS A 33 -10.70 28.59 -13.61
C LYS A 33 -11.83 27.60 -13.79
N ALA A 34 -11.61 26.32 -13.49
CA ALA A 34 -12.69 25.34 -13.51
C ALA A 34 -13.82 25.73 -12.52
N GLY A 35 -13.45 26.22 -11.34
CA GLY A 35 -14.36 26.76 -10.33
C GLY A 35 -15.13 27.99 -10.80
N GLU A 36 -14.47 28.92 -11.49
CA GLU A 36 -15.14 30.11 -12.06
C GLU A 36 -16.17 29.72 -13.13
N GLU A 37 -15.80 28.86 -14.07
CA GLU A 37 -16.69 28.43 -15.15
C GLU A 37 -17.88 27.62 -14.62
N ILE A 38 -17.67 26.70 -13.66
CA ILE A 38 -18.78 25.93 -13.09
C ILE A 38 -19.73 26.82 -12.27
N GLN A 39 -19.23 27.89 -11.64
CA GLN A 39 -20.09 28.88 -11.00
C GLN A 39 -20.96 29.62 -12.01
N GLN A 40 -20.45 29.96 -13.20
CA GLN A 40 -21.27 30.58 -14.23
C GLN A 40 -22.36 29.61 -14.74
N ALA A 41 -22.02 28.34 -14.94
CA ALA A 41 -23.02 27.32 -15.27
C ALA A 41 -24.11 27.20 -14.19
N LEU A 42 -23.72 27.16 -12.91
CA LEU A 42 -24.66 27.08 -11.80
C LEU A 42 -25.48 28.36 -11.58
N ARG A 43 -25.02 29.53 -12.04
CA ARG A 43 -25.85 30.76 -12.05
C ARG A 43 -27.00 30.66 -13.06
N LEU A 44 -26.74 30.06 -14.22
CA LEU A 44 -27.75 29.81 -15.24
C LEU A 44 -28.72 28.71 -14.81
N ARG A 45 -28.23 27.68 -14.11
CA ARG A 45 -29.04 26.56 -13.60
C ARG A 45 -28.67 26.16 -12.17
N PRO A 46 -29.20 26.84 -11.15
CA PRO A 46 -28.84 26.57 -9.75
C PRO A 46 -29.26 25.20 -9.24
N ALA A 47 -30.30 24.61 -9.83
CA ALA A 47 -30.86 23.33 -9.43
C ALA A 47 -30.29 22.13 -10.22
N ASP A 48 -29.39 22.37 -11.17
CA ASP A 48 -28.83 21.30 -12.00
C ASP A 48 -27.88 20.42 -11.18
N LEU A 49 -28.32 19.18 -10.91
CA LEU A 49 -27.56 18.24 -10.08
C LEU A 49 -26.27 17.78 -10.76
N ASP A 50 -26.23 17.72 -12.10
CA ASP A 50 -25.03 17.33 -12.84
C ASP A 50 -23.93 18.39 -12.71
N ALA A 51 -24.27 19.67 -12.81
CA ALA A 51 -23.35 20.77 -12.58
C ALA A 51 -22.90 20.87 -11.12
N ARG A 52 -23.81 20.63 -10.16
CA ARG A 52 -23.46 20.59 -8.72
C ARG A 52 -22.50 19.45 -8.41
N GLU A 53 -22.74 18.27 -8.99
CA GLU A 53 -21.85 17.12 -8.85
C GLU A 53 -20.48 17.41 -9.50
N PHE A 54 -20.47 18.04 -10.67
CA PHE A 54 -19.22 18.41 -11.33
C PHE A 54 -18.43 19.47 -10.55
N ALA A 55 -19.12 20.41 -9.87
CA ALA A 55 -18.47 21.34 -8.95
C ALA A 55 -17.79 20.61 -7.78
N ALA A 56 -18.46 19.61 -7.20
CA ALA A 56 -17.87 18.75 -6.17
C ALA A 56 -16.67 17.95 -6.71
N ASP A 57 -16.72 17.47 -7.96
CA ASP A 57 -15.58 16.80 -8.62
C ASP A 57 -14.37 17.71 -8.82
N ILE A 58 -14.59 19.01 -9.07
CA ILE A 58 -13.50 20.00 -9.17
C ILE A 58 -12.85 20.19 -7.79
N ILE A 59 -13.66 20.31 -6.73
CA ILE A 59 -13.17 20.45 -5.35
C ILE A 59 -12.39 19.20 -4.92
N PHE A 60 -12.92 18.01 -5.25
CA PHE A 60 -12.26 16.74 -5.01
C PHE A 60 -10.89 16.69 -5.72
N ALA A 61 -10.85 17.07 -6.99
CA ALA A 61 -9.61 17.06 -7.77
C ALA A 61 -8.60 18.11 -7.30
N HIS A 62 -9.07 19.23 -6.75
CA HIS A 62 -8.22 20.25 -6.11
C HIS A 62 -7.54 19.75 -4.82
N GLY A 63 -8.09 18.70 -4.20
CA GLY A 63 -7.55 18.06 -3.00
C GLY A 63 -8.30 18.40 -1.71
N ASP A 64 -9.35 19.22 -1.77
CA ASP A 64 -10.20 19.50 -0.60
C ASP A 64 -11.30 18.44 -0.46
N ILE A 65 -10.86 17.20 -0.16
CA ILE A 65 -11.72 16.01 -0.13
C ILE A 65 -12.85 16.14 0.90
N LYS A 66 -12.61 16.85 2.01
CA LYS A 66 -13.63 17.08 3.05
C LYS A 66 -14.77 17.95 2.53
N LYS A 67 -14.47 19.07 1.89
CA LYS A 67 -15.52 19.90 1.27
C LYS A 67 -16.23 19.17 0.13
N ALA A 68 -15.51 18.42 -0.68
CA ALA A 68 -16.13 17.62 -1.74
C ALA A 68 -17.16 16.62 -1.17
N ALA A 69 -16.82 15.95 -0.07
CA ALA A 69 -17.75 15.04 0.61
C ALA A 69 -19.02 15.75 1.10
N GLU A 70 -18.92 16.96 1.65
CA GLU A 70 -20.08 17.76 2.05
C GLU A 70 -20.98 18.09 0.85
N HIS A 71 -20.39 18.45 -0.29
CA HIS A 71 -21.15 18.71 -1.51
C HIS A 71 -21.84 17.45 -2.04
N TYR A 72 -21.15 16.30 -2.10
CA TYR A 72 -21.79 15.05 -2.52
C TYR A 72 -22.91 14.63 -1.57
N LYS A 73 -22.73 14.81 -0.26
CA LYS A 73 -23.80 14.57 0.72
C LYS A 73 -25.02 15.45 0.46
N SER A 74 -24.83 16.75 0.19
CA SER A 74 -25.95 17.65 -0.14
C SER A 74 -26.69 17.26 -1.43
N ILE A 75 -25.99 16.62 -2.37
CA ILE A 75 -26.60 16.11 -3.61
C ILE A 75 -27.43 14.86 -3.30
N LEU A 76 -26.92 13.97 -2.45
CA LEU A 76 -27.65 12.78 -2.00
C LEU A 76 -28.87 13.12 -1.13
N GLU A 77 -28.82 14.23 -0.38
CA GLU A 77 -29.99 14.74 0.36
C GLU A 77 -31.07 15.26 -0.60
N ALA A 78 -30.70 15.79 -1.77
CA ALA A 78 -31.63 16.26 -2.80
C ALA A 78 -32.15 15.13 -3.70
N ASP A 79 -31.28 14.18 -4.07
CA ASP A 79 -31.61 12.99 -4.85
C ASP A 79 -30.92 11.76 -4.25
N PRO A 80 -31.60 11.04 -3.34
CA PRO A 80 -31.06 9.83 -2.72
C PRO A 80 -30.80 8.68 -3.68
N SER A 81 -31.38 8.71 -4.90
CA SER A 81 -31.24 7.64 -5.89
C SER A 81 -30.05 7.82 -6.83
N ARG A 82 -29.29 8.91 -6.65
CA ARG A 82 -28.19 9.29 -7.51
C ARG A 82 -26.92 8.49 -7.21
N GLY A 83 -26.81 7.31 -7.83
CA GLY A 83 -25.68 6.40 -7.62
C GLY A 83 -24.29 7.02 -7.90
N SER A 84 -24.18 7.97 -8.83
CA SER A 84 -22.91 8.68 -9.07
C SER A 84 -22.44 9.49 -7.87
N ALA A 85 -23.36 10.18 -7.19
CA ALA A 85 -23.05 10.95 -5.99
C ALA A 85 -22.75 10.02 -4.79
N GLU A 86 -23.44 8.88 -4.71
CA GLU A 86 -23.22 7.88 -3.66
C GLU A 86 -21.81 7.28 -3.75
N GLU A 87 -21.41 6.84 -4.95
CA GLU A 87 -20.07 6.29 -5.20
C GLU A 87 -18.98 7.32 -4.85
N LYS A 88 -19.15 8.57 -5.31
CA LYS A 88 -18.19 9.65 -5.08
C LYS A 88 -18.11 10.05 -3.61
N TYR A 89 -19.24 10.10 -2.91
CA TYR A 89 -19.27 10.33 -1.47
C TYR A 89 -18.55 9.21 -0.71
N ALA A 90 -18.86 7.94 -1.00
CA ALA A 90 -18.20 6.79 -0.39
C ALA A 90 -16.68 6.83 -0.61
N LYS A 91 -16.24 7.13 -1.84
CA LYS A 91 -14.82 7.30 -2.17
C LYS A 91 -14.16 8.42 -1.37
N ALA A 92 -14.83 9.57 -1.22
CA ALA A 92 -14.31 10.69 -0.44
C ALA A 92 -14.17 10.33 1.05
N ILE A 93 -15.17 9.65 1.64
CA ILE A 93 -15.13 9.19 3.03
C ILE A 93 -14.00 8.18 3.26
N LEU A 94 -13.79 7.23 2.34
CA LEU A 94 -12.68 6.27 2.44
C LEU A 94 -11.31 6.96 2.44
N GLN A 95 -11.12 7.95 1.57
CA GLN A 95 -9.85 8.71 1.53
C GLN A 95 -9.62 9.53 2.80
N ILE A 96 -10.68 10.13 3.36
CA ILE A 96 -10.61 10.86 4.63
C ILE A 96 -10.21 9.90 5.77
N ALA A 97 -10.86 8.75 5.86
CA ALA A 97 -10.58 7.75 6.89
C ALA A 97 -9.16 7.21 6.81
N GLU A 98 -8.66 6.93 5.60
CA GLU A 98 -7.29 6.46 5.40
C GLU A 98 -6.27 7.56 5.74
N ALA A 99 -6.51 8.81 5.33
CA ALA A 99 -5.63 9.93 5.70
C ALA A 99 -5.57 10.13 7.22
N GLU A 100 -6.69 9.98 7.92
CA GLU A 100 -6.74 10.06 9.39
C GLU A 100 -6.02 8.89 10.06
N ARG A 101 -6.16 7.68 9.52
CA ARG A 101 -5.43 6.49 9.98
C ARG A 101 -3.92 6.65 9.81
N GLN A 102 -3.47 7.08 8.64
CA GLN A 102 -2.05 7.31 8.35
C GLN A 102 -1.48 8.40 9.25
N LYS A 103 -2.23 9.48 9.46
CA LYS A 103 -1.84 10.55 10.39
C LYS A 103 -1.72 10.04 11.82
N LYS A 104 -2.63 9.17 12.27
CA LYS A 104 -2.56 8.53 13.59
C LYS A 104 -1.33 7.64 13.72
N LEU A 105 -1.08 6.78 12.73
CA LEU A 105 0.10 5.92 12.72
C LEU A 105 1.40 6.72 12.75
N LEU A 106 1.50 7.78 11.94
CA LEU A 106 2.67 8.65 11.91
C LEU A 106 2.87 9.36 13.26
N ARG A 107 1.80 9.80 13.91
CA ARG A 107 1.87 10.36 15.28
C ARG A 107 2.39 9.34 16.27
N GLU A 108 1.87 8.12 16.24
CA GLU A 108 2.35 7.03 17.10
C GLU A 108 3.84 6.71 16.85
N MET A 109 4.31 6.76 15.60
CA MET A 109 5.73 6.58 15.26
C MET A 109 6.61 7.70 15.82
N ILE A 110 6.15 8.95 15.77
CA ILE A 110 6.90 10.12 16.29
C ILE A 110 6.89 10.13 17.81
N GLU A 111 5.76 9.81 18.44
CA GLU A 111 5.59 9.85 19.90
C GLU A 111 6.21 8.63 20.61
N GLN A 112 6.23 7.47 19.94
CA GLN A 112 6.76 6.22 20.50
C GLN A 112 7.85 5.61 19.60
N PRO A 113 8.97 6.31 19.36
CA PRO A 113 10.05 5.82 18.49
C PRO A 113 10.63 4.50 19.03
N GLU A 114 10.62 4.29 20.35
CA GLU A 114 11.10 3.07 21.01
C GLU A 114 10.24 1.82 20.69
N LYS A 115 8.91 1.96 20.54
CA LYS A 115 8.01 0.85 20.22
C LYS A 115 7.98 0.50 18.73
N THR A 116 8.35 1.45 17.86
CA THR A 116 8.42 1.29 16.41
C THR A 116 9.82 0.98 15.88
N LYS A 117 10.86 1.11 16.72
CA LYS A 117 12.17 0.48 16.47
C LYS A 117 11.96 -1.04 16.37
N THR A 118 11.99 -1.57 15.16
CA THR A 118 12.34 -2.98 14.96
C THR A 118 13.65 -3.21 15.69
N GLN A 119 13.63 -4.05 16.73
CA GLN A 119 14.79 -4.30 17.58
C GLN A 119 16.04 -4.53 16.69
N PRO A 120 17.18 -3.90 16.99
CA PRO A 120 18.39 -4.10 16.21
C PRO A 120 18.78 -5.58 16.29
N ARG A 121 18.54 -6.31 15.20
CA ARG A 121 18.96 -7.70 15.06
C ARG A 121 20.47 -7.71 14.95
N SER A 122 21.15 -7.96 16.06
CA SER A 122 22.60 -8.07 16.09
C SER A 122 23.01 -9.22 15.19
N ALA A 123 23.87 -8.94 14.20
CA ALA A 123 24.43 -9.96 13.31
C ALA A 123 25.17 -11.06 14.09
N VAL A 124 25.75 -10.70 15.25
CA VAL A 124 26.37 -11.65 16.18
C VAL A 124 25.32 -12.56 16.81
N LEU A 125 24.16 -12.04 17.23
CA LEU A 125 23.06 -12.89 17.71
C LEU A 125 22.46 -13.75 16.59
N ALA A 126 22.35 -13.24 15.36
CA ALA A 126 21.89 -14.02 14.22
C ALA A 126 22.81 -15.22 13.94
N ALA A 127 24.13 -15.02 14.05
CA ALA A 127 25.13 -16.09 13.93
C ALA A 127 25.04 -17.07 15.11
N LEU A 128 24.92 -16.59 16.35
CA LEU A 128 24.82 -17.43 17.56
C LEU A 128 23.52 -18.24 17.62
N VAL A 129 22.41 -17.71 17.10
CA VAL A 129 21.12 -18.42 17.05
C VAL A 129 21.07 -19.43 15.88
N SER A 130 21.99 -19.33 14.91
CA SER A 130 22.09 -20.27 13.78
C SER A 130 22.75 -21.62 14.10
N ILE A 131 22.83 -22.01 15.39
CA ILE A 131 23.33 -23.34 15.82
C ILE A 131 22.59 -24.49 15.10
N ALA A 132 21.30 -24.29 14.80
CA ALA A 132 20.54 -25.13 13.88
C ALA A 132 20.15 -24.33 12.63
N PRO A 133 20.26 -24.91 11.42
CA PRO A 133 19.89 -24.21 10.19
C PRO A 133 18.41 -23.80 10.22
N GLY A 134 18.12 -22.56 9.80
CA GLY A 134 16.78 -21.97 9.82
C GLY A 134 16.47 -21.10 11.03
N PHE A 135 17.13 -21.31 12.18
CA PHE A 135 16.89 -20.49 13.38
C PHE A 135 17.39 -19.04 13.23
N GLY A 136 18.47 -18.81 12.49
CA GLY A 136 18.90 -17.45 12.13
C GLY A 136 17.87 -16.69 11.27
N GLN A 137 17.15 -17.39 10.40
CA GLN A 137 16.09 -16.81 9.57
C GLN A 137 14.84 -16.51 10.39
N ILE A 138 14.53 -17.35 11.39
CA ILE A 138 13.46 -17.10 12.37
C ILE A 138 13.80 -15.88 13.24
N TYR A 139 15.06 -15.73 13.67
CA TYR A 139 15.53 -14.53 14.37
C TYR A 139 15.32 -13.27 13.50
N CYS A 140 15.54 -13.38 12.19
CA CYS A 140 15.21 -12.36 11.20
C CYS A 140 13.72 -12.25 10.82
N ALA A 141 12.80 -12.92 11.54
CA ALA A 141 11.35 -13.01 11.26
C ALA A 141 10.98 -13.46 9.83
N GLN A 142 11.87 -14.21 9.17
CA GLN A 142 11.60 -14.87 7.90
C GLN A 142 11.20 -16.33 8.16
N TYR A 143 10.04 -16.51 8.81
CA TYR A 143 9.56 -17.81 9.28
C TYR A 143 9.45 -18.85 8.16
N VAL A 144 8.91 -18.47 7.00
CA VAL A 144 8.74 -19.37 5.86
C VAL A 144 10.10 -19.90 5.38
N LYS A 145 11.09 -19.02 5.23
CA LYS A 145 12.44 -19.43 4.80
C LYS A 145 13.13 -20.29 5.86
N GLY A 146 12.99 -19.93 7.14
CA GLY A 146 13.53 -20.70 8.25
C GLY A 146 12.96 -22.11 8.35
N MET A 147 11.66 -22.28 8.13
CA MET A 147 11.03 -23.61 8.12
C MET A 147 11.50 -24.47 6.94
N ILE A 148 11.66 -23.87 5.75
CA ILE A 148 12.13 -24.58 4.55
C ILE A 148 13.57 -25.07 4.72
N THR A 149 14.47 -24.20 5.21
CA THR A 149 15.88 -24.57 5.40
C THR A 149 16.06 -25.63 6.48
N PHE A 150 15.31 -25.53 7.58
CA PHE A 150 15.32 -26.55 8.63
C PHE A 150 14.80 -27.90 8.12
N ALA A 151 13.68 -27.91 7.39
CA ALA A 151 13.12 -29.12 6.82
C ALA A 151 14.07 -29.79 5.81
N ALA A 152 14.69 -29.01 4.92
CA ALA A 152 15.65 -29.52 3.94
C ALA A 152 16.90 -30.12 4.62
N TRP A 153 17.42 -29.46 5.66
CA TRP A 153 18.57 -29.96 6.41
C TRP A 153 18.24 -31.25 7.17
N SER A 154 17.10 -31.29 7.86
CA SER A 154 16.62 -32.48 8.59
C SER A 154 16.43 -33.68 7.65
N LEU A 155 15.81 -33.45 6.49
CA LEU A 155 15.62 -34.49 5.47
C LEU A 155 16.97 -35.01 4.93
N SER A 156 17.93 -34.11 4.68
CA SER A 156 19.26 -34.50 4.19
C SER A 156 20.02 -35.33 5.24
N TRP A 157 19.88 -35.02 6.53
CA TRP A 157 20.49 -35.83 7.60
C TRP A 157 19.79 -37.19 7.77
N LEU A 158 18.46 -37.24 7.69
CA LEU A 158 17.70 -38.49 7.71
C LEU A 158 18.10 -39.43 6.57
N LEU A 159 18.25 -38.89 5.35
CA LEU A 159 18.74 -39.65 4.21
C LEU A 159 20.18 -40.11 4.43
N CYS A 160 21.06 -39.27 4.97
CA CYS A 160 22.42 -39.66 5.31
C CYS A 160 22.46 -40.88 6.26
N LEU A 161 21.65 -40.85 7.34
CA LEU A 161 21.54 -41.93 8.32
C LEU A 161 21.01 -43.23 7.72
N ALA A 162 20.07 -43.15 6.77
CA ALA A 162 19.47 -44.33 6.11
C ALA A 162 20.48 -45.16 5.30
N PHE A 163 21.61 -44.57 4.91
CA PHE A 163 22.67 -45.23 4.14
C PHE A 163 23.93 -45.54 4.98
N ILE A 164 23.88 -45.37 6.31
CA ILE A 164 24.98 -45.79 7.19
C ILE A 164 24.96 -47.32 7.32
N GLY A 165 25.98 -47.96 6.74
CA GLY A 165 26.23 -49.39 6.87
C GLY A 165 26.92 -49.74 8.21
N PRO A 166 27.13 -51.05 8.49
CA PRO A 166 27.84 -51.50 9.69
C PRO A 166 29.26 -50.91 9.80
N PRO A 167 29.81 -50.77 11.02
CA PRO A 167 31.04 -50.01 11.28
C PRO A 167 32.30 -50.55 10.58
N ASP A 168 32.28 -51.81 10.14
CA ASP A 168 33.40 -52.44 9.43
C ASP A 168 33.40 -52.16 7.91
N GLN A 169 32.37 -51.49 7.38
CA GLN A 169 32.24 -51.13 5.96
C GLN A 169 32.73 -49.71 5.67
N ARG A 170 33.31 -49.52 4.47
CA ARG A 170 33.64 -48.17 3.98
C ARG A 170 32.36 -47.35 3.78
N LEU A 171 32.42 -46.06 4.12
CA LEU A 171 31.35 -45.09 3.90
C LEU A 171 30.85 -45.15 2.45
N SER A 172 29.52 -45.29 2.29
CA SER A 172 28.90 -45.34 0.98
C SER A 172 28.92 -43.97 0.30
N VAL A 173 28.98 -43.93 -1.03
CA VAL A 173 28.92 -42.69 -1.82
C VAL A 173 27.67 -41.86 -1.50
N PRO A 174 26.46 -42.45 -1.34
CA PRO A 174 25.28 -41.72 -0.88
C PRO A 174 25.45 -41.06 0.50
N THR A 175 26.08 -41.73 1.46
CA THR A 175 26.31 -41.18 2.82
C THR A 175 27.18 -39.92 2.75
N LEU A 176 28.26 -39.94 1.96
CA LEU A 176 29.11 -38.77 1.75
C LEU A 176 28.36 -37.63 1.05
N PHE A 177 27.58 -37.96 0.01
CA PHE A 177 26.80 -36.98 -0.73
C PHE A 177 25.79 -36.24 0.15
N PHE A 178 24.95 -36.96 0.89
CA PHE A 178 23.93 -36.35 1.75
C PHE A 178 24.52 -35.60 2.95
N GLY A 179 25.68 -36.04 3.47
CA GLY A 179 26.44 -35.32 4.48
C GLY A 179 27.02 -33.99 3.97
N CYS A 180 27.62 -33.99 2.77
CA CYS A 180 28.10 -32.78 2.11
C CYS A 180 26.95 -31.81 1.77
N LEU A 181 25.80 -32.35 1.35
CA LEU A 181 24.61 -31.55 1.07
C LEU A 181 24.08 -30.88 2.34
N ALA A 182 23.98 -31.60 3.46
CA ALA A 182 23.53 -31.06 4.73
C ALA A 182 24.46 -29.95 5.26
N THR A 183 25.77 -30.13 5.18
CA THR A 183 26.76 -29.12 5.60
C THR A 183 26.72 -27.87 4.70
N SER A 184 26.54 -28.06 3.40
CA SER A 184 26.39 -26.94 2.44
C SER A 184 25.13 -26.12 2.71
N ILE A 185 24.00 -26.78 3.00
CA ILE A 185 22.74 -26.12 3.37
C ILE A 185 22.90 -25.31 4.67
N HIS A 186 23.62 -25.86 5.65
CA HIS A 186 23.88 -25.16 6.91
C HIS A 186 24.75 -23.91 6.72
N LEU A 187 25.82 -24.01 5.93
CA LEU A 187 26.70 -22.88 5.61
C LEU A 187 25.96 -21.79 4.84
N TYR A 188 25.14 -22.15 3.86
CA TYR A 188 24.28 -21.21 3.14
C TYR A 188 23.33 -20.46 4.08
N ALA A 189 22.63 -21.19 4.96
CA ALA A 189 21.68 -20.59 5.90
C ALA A 189 22.37 -19.62 6.87
N LEU A 190 23.60 -19.93 7.30
CA LEU A 190 24.40 -19.05 8.15
C LEU A 190 24.76 -17.73 7.44
N VAL A 191 25.31 -17.83 6.22
CA VAL A 191 25.71 -16.65 5.43
C VAL A 191 24.50 -15.76 5.10
N ASP A 192 23.38 -16.37 4.71
CA ASP A 192 22.13 -15.66 4.41
C ASP A 192 21.60 -14.92 5.66
N ALA A 193 21.55 -15.59 6.81
CA ALA A 193 21.07 -14.98 8.06
C ALA A 193 21.95 -13.79 8.50
N VAL A 194 23.28 -13.93 8.43
CA VAL A 194 24.24 -12.86 8.77
C VAL A 194 24.12 -11.67 7.82
N SER A 195 24.11 -11.92 6.51
CA SER A 195 23.97 -10.89 5.48
C SER A 195 22.68 -10.06 5.65
N GLN A 196 21.58 -10.73 5.95
CA GLN A 196 20.30 -10.05 6.20
C GLN A 196 20.31 -9.22 7.50
N ALA A 197 20.93 -9.71 8.56
CA ALA A 197 21.08 -8.97 9.81
C ALA A 197 21.92 -7.69 9.60
N GLU A 198 22.99 -7.76 8.81
CA GLU A 198 23.83 -6.60 8.49
C GLU A 198 23.09 -5.54 7.66
N ARG A 199 22.32 -5.93 6.65
CA ARG A 199 21.49 -4.99 5.85
C ARG A 199 20.46 -4.26 6.71
N THR A 200 19.86 -4.98 7.65
CA THR A 200 18.90 -4.39 8.59
C THR A 200 19.59 -3.39 9.51
N ARG A 201 20.81 -3.70 9.98
CA ARG A 201 21.63 -2.81 10.79
C ARG A 201 22.06 -1.55 10.04
N SER A 202 22.50 -1.66 8.78
CA SER A 202 22.91 -0.52 7.96
C SER A 202 21.74 0.41 7.64
N SER A 203 20.58 -0.17 7.29
CA SER A 203 19.36 0.60 7.07
C SER A 203 18.95 1.41 8.30
N ASN A 204 19.03 0.80 9.50
CA ASN A 204 18.71 1.50 10.74
C ASN A 204 19.72 2.59 11.09
N ARG A 205 21.02 2.37 10.82
CA ARG A 205 22.05 3.39 11.06
C ARG A 205 21.80 4.67 10.25
N ASN A 206 21.43 4.53 8.99
CA ASN A 206 21.12 5.67 8.10
C ASN A 206 19.88 6.46 8.53
N LEU A 207 19.00 5.89 9.36
CA LEU A 207 17.83 6.56 9.92
C LEU A 207 18.13 7.30 11.24
N THR A 208 19.30 7.06 11.85
CA THR A 208 19.71 7.63 13.13
C THR A 208 20.81 8.68 13.04
N GLU A 209 21.46 8.81 11.88
CA GLU A 209 22.38 9.91 11.60
C GLU A 209 21.55 11.11 11.08
N PRO A 210 21.64 12.30 11.72
CA PRO A 210 20.85 13.49 11.39
C PRO A 210 21.23 14.14 10.06
#